data_AF-A0A5M9N0V2-F1
#
_entry.id   AF-A0A5M9N0V2-F1
#
_cell.length_a   1.000
_cell.length_b   1.000
_cell.length_c   1.000
_cell.angle_alpha   90.00
_cell.angle_beta   90.00
_cell.angle_gamma   90.00
#
_symmetry.space_group_name_H-M   'P 1'
#
loop_
_entity.id
_entity.type
_entity.pdbx_description
1 polymer ?
#
loop_
_entity_poly.entity_id
_entity_poly.type
_entity_poly.pdbx_seq_one_letter_code
_entity_poly.pdbx_strand_id
1 'polypeptide(L)'
;EIIEANACKDHIHMLVSIPPKLSVSQFMGYLKGKSSLMIFDRHANLKYRYGNRQFWCKGYYVDTVGRNKKIIEEYIKNQIQEDLAYEQMSLKEYIDPFTGDKVKKGKK
;
A
#
# COMPACT_ATOMS: atom_id res chain seq x y z
N GLU A 1 -15.46 -7.85 -8.59
CA GLU A 1 -15.07 -6.78 -9.52
C GLU A 1 -14.04 -5.87 -8.86
N ILE A 2 -13.04 -5.39 -9.60
CA ILE A 2 -12.10 -4.36 -9.12
C ILE A 2 -12.66 -3.02 -9.57
N ILE A 3 -12.93 -2.13 -8.63
CA ILE A 3 -13.48 -0.80 -8.90
C ILE A 3 -12.31 0.16 -9.10
N GLU A 4 -11.38 0.20 -8.15
CA GLU A 4 -10.14 0.97 -8.23
C GLU A 4 -9.00 0.22 -7.55
N ALA A 5 -7.78 0.45 -8.02
CA ALA A 5 -6.58 -0.11 -7.42
C ALA A 5 -5.37 0.78 -7.68
N ASN A 6 -4.56 1.01 -6.65
CA ASN A 6 -3.33 1.76 -6.75
C ASN A 6 -2.17 0.97 -6.11
N ALA A 7 -1.08 0.85 -6.85
CA ALA A 7 0.11 0.10 -6.43
C ALA A 7 1.20 1.07 -5.97
N CYS A 8 1.43 1.09 -4.66
CA CYS A 8 2.51 1.83 -4.03
C CYS A 8 3.81 0.99 -4.06
N LYS A 9 4.91 1.57 -3.58
CA LYS A 9 6.24 0.94 -3.63
C LYS A 9 6.34 -0.35 -2.79
N ASP A 10 5.63 -0.41 -1.67
CA ASP A 10 5.71 -1.47 -0.67
C ASP A 10 4.35 -2.10 -0.31
N HIS A 11 3.23 -1.51 -0.76
CA HIS A 11 1.88 -2.01 -0.53
C HIS A 11 0.92 -1.66 -1.68
N ILE A 12 -0.28 -2.24 -1.68
CA ILE A 12 -1.32 -1.98 -2.70
C ILE A 12 -2.63 -1.64 -1.99
N HIS A 13 -3.27 -0.56 -2.43
CA HIS A 13 -4.64 -0.21 -2.07
C HIS A 13 -5.61 -0.65 -3.15
N MET A 14 -6.72 -1.30 -2.78
CA MET A 14 -7.73 -1.74 -3.73
C MET A 14 -9.13 -1.54 -3.17
N LEU A 15 -10.03 -1.05 -4.01
CA LEU A 15 -11.46 -1.05 -3.80
C LEU A 15 -12.09 -2.15 -4.65
N VAL A 16 -12.62 -3.18 -3.99
CA VAL A 16 -13.14 -4.37 -4.66
C VAL A 16 -14.58 -4.65 -4.24
N SER A 17 -15.40 -5.05 -5.19
CA SER A 17 -16.72 -5.61 -4.96
C SER A 17 -16.62 -7.13 -4.94
N ILE A 18 -16.85 -7.73 -3.76
CA ILE A 18 -16.78 -9.18 -3.53
C ILE A 18 -18.21 -9.72 -3.37
N PRO A 19 -18.61 -10.74 -4.14
CA PRO A 19 -19.90 -11.40 -3.93
C PRO A 19 -20.03 -11.94 -2.51
N PRO A 20 -21.19 -11.81 -1.84
CA PRO A 20 -21.36 -12.21 -0.44
C PRO A 20 -21.20 -13.71 -0.19
N LYS A 21 -21.23 -14.53 -1.24
CA LYS A 21 -20.97 -15.98 -1.18
C LYS A 21 -19.49 -16.32 -0.97
N LEU A 22 -18.58 -15.40 -1.27
CA LEU A 22 -17.14 -15.59 -1.13
C LEU A 22 -16.67 -14.90 0.15
N SER A 23 -15.90 -15.61 0.97
CA SER A 23 -15.29 -14.96 2.14
C SER A 23 -14.16 -14.03 1.69
N VAL A 24 -13.99 -12.93 2.42
CA VAL A 24 -12.87 -11.99 2.20
C VAL A 24 -11.53 -12.72 2.32
N SER A 25 -11.40 -13.63 3.29
CA SER A 25 -10.18 -14.41 3.51
C SER A 25 -9.84 -15.33 2.34
N GLN A 26 -10.83 -15.98 1.73
CA GLN A 26 -10.63 -16.81 0.55
C GLN A 26 -10.21 -15.95 -0.65
N PHE A 27 -10.89 -14.82 -0.87
CA PHE A 27 -10.54 -13.88 -1.94
C PHE A 27 -9.09 -13.38 -1.79
N MET A 28 -8.70 -12.94 -0.60
CA MET A 28 -7.34 -12.45 -0.33
C MET A 28 -6.29 -13.55 -0.43
N GLY A 29 -6.59 -14.77 0.05
CA GLY A 29 -5.71 -15.92 -0.09
C GLY A 29 -5.43 -16.27 -1.56
N TYR A 30 -6.48 -16.29 -2.39
CA TYR A 30 -6.35 -16.50 -3.82
C TYR A 30 -5.54 -15.37 -4.49
N LEU A 31 -5.89 -14.12 -4.21
CA LEU A 31 -5.27 -12.96 -4.83
C LEU A 31 -3.77 -12.87 -4.51
N LYS A 32 -3.39 -12.97 -3.23
CA LYS A 32 -1.99 -12.91 -2.79
C LYS A 32 -1.21 -14.14 -3.28
N GLY A 33 -1.82 -15.32 -3.27
CA GLY A 33 -1.18 -16.55 -3.75
C GLY A 33 -0.89 -16.53 -5.25
N LYS A 34 -1.89 -16.22 -6.08
CA LYS A 34 -1.73 -16.18 -7.54
C LYS A 34 -0.82 -15.05 -7.99
N SER A 35 -0.94 -13.85 -7.42
CA SER A 35 -0.04 -12.75 -7.74
C SER A 35 1.41 -13.08 -7.40
N SER A 36 1.69 -13.68 -6.23
CA SER A 36 3.05 -14.11 -5.87
C SER A 36 3.63 -15.06 -6.91
N LEU A 37 2.84 -16.05 -7.35
CA LEU A 37 3.27 -17.00 -8.38
C LEU A 37 3.59 -16.30 -9.71
N MET A 38 2.70 -15.42 -10.18
CA MET A 38 2.87 -14.68 -11.44
C MET A 38 4.08 -13.73 -11.40
N ILE A 39 4.33 -13.09 -10.25
CA ILE A 39 5.47 -12.18 -10.07
C ILE A 39 6.78 -12.97 -10.11
N PHE A 40 6.87 -14.10 -9.40
CA PHE A 40 8.10 -14.90 -9.41
C PHE A 40 8.36 -15.58 -10.75
N ASP A 41 7.31 -15.87 -11.52
CA ASP A 41 7.43 -16.40 -12.88
C ASP A 41 7.95 -15.32 -13.86
N ARG A 42 7.38 -14.10 -13.81
CA ARG A 42 7.79 -12.99 -14.67
C ARG A 42 9.14 -12.37 -14.30
N HIS A 43 9.47 -12.37 -13.01
CA HIS A 43 10.67 -11.72 -12.46
C HIS A 43 11.52 -12.75 -11.69
N ALA A 44 12.16 -13.65 -12.44
CA ALA A 44 12.96 -14.74 -11.89
C ALA A 44 14.09 -14.26 -10.95
N ASN A 45 14.60 -13.05 -11.13
CA ASN A 45 15.59 -12.41 -10.25
C ASN A 45 15.06 -12.19 -8.82
N LEU A 46 13.76 -11.94 -8.64
CA LEU A 46 13.16 -11.79 -7.30
C LEU A 46 13.17 -13.11 -6.53
N LYS A 47 13.12 -14.26 -7.20
CA LYS A 47 13.18 -15.58 -6.56
C LYS A 47 14.47 -15.79 -5.75
N TYR A 48 15.57 -15.18 -6.17
CA TYR A 48 16.85 -15.25 -5.47
C TYR A 48 16.93 -14.27 -4.30
N ARG A 49 16.28 -13.10 -4.39
CA ARG A 49 16.22 -12.14 -3.27
C ARG A 49 15.26 -12.59 -2.17
N TYR A 50 14.14 -13.19 -2.55
CA TYR A 50 13.14 -13.74 -1.63
C TYR A 50 13.33 -15.26 -1.51
N GLY A 51 14.42 -15.71 -0.88
CA GLY A 51 14.79 -17.13 -0.79
C GLY A 51 13.71 -18.05 -0.20
N ASN A 52 12.74 -17.51 0.55
CA ASN A 52 11.55 -18.21 1.07
C ASN A 52 10.33 -18.16 0.14
N ARG A 53 10.44 -17.54 -1.05
CA ARG A 53 9.39 -17.30 -2.05
C ARG A 53 8.13 -16.64 -1.49
N GLN A 54 8.26 -15.78 -0.48
CA GLN A 54 7.16 -14.99 0.06
C GLN A 54 7.25 -13.56 -0.49
N PHE A 55 6.29 -13.18 -1.34
CA PHE A 55 6.23 -11.82 -1.87
C PHE A 55 5.44 -10.89 -0.94
N TRP A 56 4.28 -11.35 -0.43
CA TRP A 56 3.44 -10.59 0.48
C TRP A 56 3.71 -10.90 1.95
N CYS A 57 3.45 -9.94 2.83
CA CYS A 57 3.35 -10.18 4.27
C CYS A 57 2.19 -11.14 4.59
N LYS A 58 2.18 -11.79 5.76
CA LYS A 58 1.09 -12.73 6.12
C LYS A 58 -0.26 -12.03 6.29
N GLY A 59 -0.26 -10.83 6.88
CA GLY A 59 -1.46 -10.05 7.16
C GLY A 59 -2.04 -9.33 5.94
N TYR A 60 -3.24 -8.78 6.12
CA TYR A 60 -3.87 -7.82 5.22
C TYR A 60 -4.85 -6.97 6.03
N TYR A 61 -5.10 -5.74 5.59
CA TYR A 61 -6.12 -4.87 6.14
C TYR A 61 -7.36 -4.93 5.24
N VAL A 62 -8.55 -4.89 5.84
CA VAL A 62 -9.81 -4.79 5.12
C VAL A 62 -10.77 -3.93 5.93
N ASP A 63 -11.49 -3.06 5.21
CA ASP A 63 -12.61 -2.30 5.76
C ASP A 63 -13.81 -2.37 4.80
N THR A 64 -15.01 -2.30 5.35
CA THR A 64 -16.24 -2.35 4.58
C THR A 64 -16.68 -0.95 4.16
N VAL A 65 -16.87 -0.75 2.86
CA VAL A 65 -17.27 0.54 2.31
C VAL A 65 -18.78 0.58 2.10
N GLY A 66 -19.43 1.53 2.77
CA GLY A 66 -20.85 1.83 2.60
C GLY A 66 -21.10 3.05 1.70
N ARG A 67 -21.76 4.07 2.25
CA ARG A 67 -22.20 5.27 1.52
C ARG A 67 -21.06 6.17 1.01
N ASN A 68 -19.88 6.08 1.60
CA ASN A 68 -18.73 6.96 1.29
C ASN A 68 -17.85 6.44 0.14
N LYS A 69 -18.40 5.63 -0.76
CA LYS A 69 -17.65 4.97 -1.84
C LYS A 69 -16.81 5.96 -2.67
N LYS A 70 -17.40 7.08 -3.08
CA LYS A 70 -16.73 8.07 -3.93
C LYS A 70 -15.50 8.70 -3.26
N ILE A 71 -15.59 8.97 -1.95
CA ILE A 71 -14.49 9.57 -1.18
C ILE A 71 -13.31 8.61 -1.12
N ILE A 72 -13.59 7.32 -0.87
CA ILE A 72 -12.56 6.28 -0.78
C ILE A 72 -11.94 6.00 -2.15
N GLU A 73 -12.75 6.05 -3.20
CA GLU A 73 -12.29 5.92 -4.60
C GLU A 73 -11.28 7.02 -4.96
N GLU A 74 -11.61 8.27 -4.64
CA GLU A 74 -10.73 9.42 -4.88
C GLU A 74 -9.46 9.37 -4.03
N TYR A 75 -9.57 8.94 -2.77
CA TYR A 75 -8.42 8.70 -1.88
C TYR A 75 -7.44 7.68 -2.49
N ILE A 76 -7.92 6.49 -2.89
CA ILE A 76 -7.07 5.44 -3.47
C ILE A 76 -6.39 5.93 -4.75
N LYS A 77 -7.10 6.71 -5.56
CA LYS A 77 -6.55 7.25 -6.81
C LYS A 77 -5.41 8.24 -6.55
N ASN A 78 -5.52 9.06 -5.53
CA ASN A 78 -4.55 10.12 -5.21
C ASN A 78 -3.45 9.67 -4.24
N GLN A 79 -3.47 8.41 -3.78
CA GLN A 79 -2.56 7.90 -2.75
C GLN A 79 -1.08 8.24 -2.97
N ILE A 80 -0.57 8.02 -4.18
CA ILE A 80 0.84 8.30 -4.52
C ILE A 80 1.17 9.80 -4.35
N GLN A 81 0.23 10.68 -4.71
CA GLN A 81 0.44 12.13 -4.58
C GLN A 81 0.41 12.58 -3.12
N GLU A 82 -0.48 12.00 -2.31
CA GLU A 82 -0.55 12.27 -0.87
C GLU A 82 0.70 11.76 -0.14
N ASP A 83 1.18 10.55 -0.47
CA ASP A 83 2.42 10.00 0.09
C ASP A 83 3.63 10.90 -0.25
N LEU A 84 3.75 11.35 -1.50
CA LEU A 84 4.82 12.28 -1.93
C LEU A 84 4.72 13.64 -1.21
N ALA A 85 3.52 14.18 -1.05
CA ALA A 85 3.32 15.43 -0.33
C ALA A 85 3.69 15.28 1.15
N TYR A 86 3.34 14.15 1.77
CA TYR A 86 3.69 13.84 3.15
C TYR A 86 5.20 13.69 3.34
N GLU A 87 5.89 12.97 2.46
CA GLU A 87 7.35 12.88 2.44
C GLU A 87 8.00 14.27 2.26
N GLN A 88 7.45 15.12 1.40
CA GLN A 88 7.96 16.48 1.22
C GLN A 88 7.75 17.36 2.46
N MET A 89 6.67 17.15 3.21
CA MET A 89 6.40 17.85 4.47
C MET A 89 7.33 17.35 5.59
N SER A 90 7.62 16.05 5.66
CA SER A 90 8.53 15.47 6.65
C SER A 90 9.98 15.88 6.42
N LEU A 91 10.39 16.15 5.17
CA LEU A 91 11.74 16.66 4.86
C LEU A 91 12.02 18.07 5.44
N LYS A 92 11.00 18.80 5.90
CA LYS A 92 11.18 20.04 6.67
C LYS A 92 10.82 19.79 8.13
N GLU A 93 11.62 19.00 8.83
CA GLU A 93 11.58 18.96 10.29
C GLU A 93 11.96 20.35 10.82
N TYR A 94 10.95 21.13 11.21
CA TYR A 94 11.17 22.42 11.88
C TYR A 94 11.51 22.23 13.36
N ILE A 95 11.31 21.02 13.89
CA ILE A 95 11.48 20.63 15.28
C ILE A 95 12.14 19.25 15.29
N ASP A 96 13.25 19.12 16.03
CA ASP A 96 13.96 17.86 16.23
C ASP A 96 13.11 16.90 17.08
N PRO A 97 12.80 15.68 16.61
CA PRO A 97 11.89 14.76 17.28
C PRO A 97 12.46 14.13 18.56
N PHE A 98 13.77 14.25 18.84
CA PHE A 98 14.40 13.73 20.05
C PHE A 98 14.60 14.80 21.12
N THR A 99 14.80 16.06 20.72
CA THR A 99 15.09 17.17 21.64
C THR A 99 13.94 18.17 21.78
N GLY A 100 13.01 18.22 20.81
CA GLY A 100 11.93 19.20 20.77
C GLY A 100 12.38 20.62 20.38
N ASP A 101 13.67 20.79 20.05
CA ASP A 101 14.24 22.09 19.67
C ASP A 101 13.97 22.42 18.21
N LYS A 102 13.83 23.72 17.89
CA LYS A 102 13.69 24.17 16.50
C LYS A 102 14.97 23.91 15.71
N VAL A 103 14.87 23.21 14.59
CA VAL A 103 16.01 22.93 13.70
C VAL A 103 16.52 24.26 13.12
N LYS A 104 17.69 24.72 13.59
CA LYS A 104 18.33 25.94 13.08
C LYS A 104 18.78 25.67 11.64
N LYS A 105 18.13 26.32 10.66
CA LYS A 105 18.64 26.34 9.28
C LYS A 105 20.08 26.83 9.29
N GLY A 106 21.03 25.93 9.00
CA GLY A 106 22.39 26.30 8.70
C GLY A 106 22.36 27.30 7.53
N LYS A 107 22.86 28.51 7.75
CA LYS A 107 23.09 29.48 6.67
C LYS A 107 24.10 28.84 5.71
N LYS A 108 23.67 28.54 4.50
CA LYS A 108 24.56 28.43 3.35
C LYS A 108 24.53 29.78 2.62
#